data_AF-C3YBE5-F1
#
_entry.id   AF-C3YBE5-F1
#
_cell.length_a   1.000
_cell.length_b   1.000
_cell.length_c   1.000
_cell.angle_alpha   90.00
_cell.angle_beta   90.00
_cell.angle_gamma   90.00
#
_symmetry.space_group_name_H-M   'P 1'
#
loop_
_entity.id
_entity.type
_entity.pdbx_description
1 polymer ?
#
loop_
_entity_poly.entity_id
_entity_poly.type
_entity_poly.pdbx_seq_one_letter_code
_entity_poly.pdbx_strand_id
1 'polypeptide(L)'
;MVTRRKSVLCLALVVTTVLLVVMDKWTGMFKLAVFTWGPCTFHSTIRLALESQNQHTGTVHGHFNKERIHLIQNITREYFDPKKNIIDFDDIDVFLEKCNPATFTRLNSAGVPCDVTHTHVNHYRTCAVVGNGGILLNSGCGAEIDAHDFVIRNNLPPTASYADDVGKKTDLTTINHAKVCEIFTNLGPENETARRAILTRLSESPGMIFSYSLSAVGWWSEYSKLKAIDRVIRDNRIPVTVAFSHQSMDNKRLYCKLAGKRWKLPSTGLNTFALASTFCDRISIYGYYPLQTYHNRNVTYHYYDQGYYGPRHKMEEEFAMLQGFHYLGVIRHVIGECNSD
;
A
#
# COMPACT_ATOMS: atom_id res chain seq x y z
N MET A 1 -40.36 -42.26 -23.91
CA MET A 1 -40.40 -40.79 -23.82
C MET A 1 -40.25 -40.39 -22.36
N VAL A 2 -39.03 -40.03 -21.94
CA VAL A 2 -38.76 -39.51 -20.59
C VAL A 2 -38.40 -38.03 -20.73
N THR A 3 -39.35 -37.17 -20.40
CA THR A 3 -39.17 -35.71 -20.38
C THR A 3 -38.34 -35.29 -19.17
N ARG A 4 -37.07 -34.92 -19.40
CA ARG A 4 -36.24 -34.22 -18.40
C ARG A 4 -36.67 -32.75 -18.31
N ARG A 5 -37.26 -32.35 -17.18
CA ARG A 5 -37.39 -30.93 -16.80
C ARG A 5 -35.99 -30.39 -16.48
N LYS A 6 -35.56 -29.35 -17.20
CA LYS A 6 -34.38 -28.54 -16.86
C LYS A 6 -34.72 -27.70 -15.63
N SER A 7 -34.08 -28.00 -14.51
CA SER A 7 -34.07 -27.11 -13.35
C SER A 7 -33.16 -25.93 -13.66
N VAL A 8 -33.74 -24.74 -13.76
CA VAL A 8 -32.99 -23.48 -13.81
C VAL A 8 -32.44 -23.25 -12.40
N LEU A 9 -31.12 -23.39 -12.23
CA LEU A 9 -30.44 -23.08 -10.98
C LEU A 9 -30.36 -21.55 -10.87
N CYS A 10 -31.27 -20.97 -10.09
CA CYS A 10 -31.23 -19.56 -9.73
C CYS A 10 -30.02 -19.34 -8.80
N LEU A 11 -28.99 -18.62 -9.26
CA LEU A 11 -27.85 -18.23 -8.43
C LEU A 11 -28.36 -17.29 -7.33
N ALA A 12 -28.54 -17.81 -6.12
CA ALA A 12 -28.80 -16.97 -4.96
C ALA A 12 -27.53 -16.15 -4.65
N LEU A 13 -27.60 -14.85 -4.91
CA LEU A 13 -26.61 -13.87 -4.47
C LEU A 13 -26.59 -13.83 -2.94
N VAL A 14 -25.62 -14.51 -2.32
CA VAL A 14 -25.43 -14.45 -0.87
C VAL A 14 -24.87 -13.07 -0.50
N VAL A 15 -25.76 -12.17 -0.08
CA VAL A 15 -25.39 -10.89 0.55
C VAL A 15 -25.22 -11.16 2.04
N THR A 16 -24.00 -11.04 2.55
CA THR A 16 -23.78 -11.11 4.00
C THR A 16 -24.00 -9.73 4.59
N THR A 17 -25.11 -9.57 5.31
CA THR A 17 -25.41 -8.34 6.08
C THR A 17 -24.78 -8.46 7.46
N VAL A 18 -23.84 -7.57 7.78
CA VAL A 18 -23.29 -7.43 9.14
C VAL A 18 -23.86 -6.15 9.75
N LEU A 19 -24.57 -6.29 10.85
CA LEU A 19 -25.00 -5.19 11.69
C LEU A 19 -23.89 -4.90 12.70
N LEU A 20 -23.30 -3.71 12.63
CA LEU A 20 -22.38 -3.22 13.65
C LEU A 20 -22.99 -2.00 14.32
N VAL A 21 -23.06 -2.04 15.65
CA VAL A 21 -23.32 -0.85 16.45
C VAL A 21 -22.00 -0.10 16.56
N VAL A 22 -21.86 0.99 15.79
CA VAL A 22 -20.65 1.81 15.79
C VAL A 22 -20.90 3.03 16.66
N MET A 23 -20.11 3.19 17.72
CA MET A 23 -20.13 4.41 18.51
C MET A 23 -19.44 5.53 17.72
N ASP A 24 -20.18 6.57 17.40
CA ASP A 24 -19.65 7.78 16.80
C ASP A 24 -18.78 8.48 17.84
N LYS A 25 -17.45 8.38 17.67
CA LYS A 25 -16.47 8.90 18.64
C LYS A 25 -16.49 10.43 18.77
N TRP A 26 -17.23 11.14 17.91
CA TRP A 26 -17.36 12.61 17.97
C TRP A 26 -18.63 13.07 18.68
N THR A 27 -19.72 12.30 18.59
CA THR A 27 -21.03 12.67 19.16
C THR A 27 -21.45 11.81 20.35
N GLY A 28 -20.77 10.70 20.62
CA GLY A 28 -21.14 9.74 21.65
C GLY A 28 -22.40 8.91 21.32
N MET A 29 -22.97 9.08 20.12
CA MET A 29 -24.17 8.37 19.68
C MET A 29 -23.82 7.01 19.08
N PHE A 30 -24.60 5.99 19.41
CA PHE A 30 -24.52 4.69 18.75
C PHE A 30 -25.28 4.74 17.42
N LYS A 31 -24.58 4.53 16.30
CA LYS A 31 -25.18 4.40 14.97
C LYS A 31 -25.23 2.92 14.57
N LEU A 32 -26.38 2.50 14.07
CA LEU A 32 -26.53 1.17 13.46
C LEU A 32 -25.95 1.23 12.04
N ALA A 33 -24.78 0.64 11.83
CA ALA A 33 -24.20 0.51 10.51
C ALA A 33 -24.57 -0.85 9.92
N VAL A 34 -25.40 -0.83 8.87
CA VAL A 34 -25.73 -2.01 8.06
C VAL A 34 -24.68 -2.13 6.96
N PHE A 35 -23.78 -3.10 7.09
CA PHE A 35 -22.84 -3.43 6.02
C PHE A 35 -23.37 -4.63 5.23
N THR A 36 -23.96 -4.36 4.06
CA THR A 36 -24.26 -5.40 3.07
C THR A 36 -23.03 -5.60 2.18
N TRP A 37 -22.34 -6.73 2.34
CA TRP A 37 -21.31 -7.10 1.37
C TRP A 37 -22.00 -7.76 0.19
N GLY A 38 -22.14 -7.03 -0.93
CA GLY A 38 -22.57 -7.60 -2.20
C GLY A 38 -21.65 -8.75 -2.67
N PRO A 39 -21.97 -9.46 -3.76
CA PRO A 39 -21.10 -10.51 -4.31
C PRO A 39 -19.70 -9.96 -4.61
N CYS A 40 -18.67 -10.77 -4.39
CA CYS A 40 -17.34 -10.36 -4.82
C CYS A 40 -17.21 -10.52 -6.33
N THR A 41 -17.16 -9.41 -7.05
CA THR A 41 -17.13 -9.42 -8.52
C THR A 41 -15.72 -9.07 -8.99
N PHE A 42 -14.97 -10.10 -9.35
CA PHE A 42 -13.68 -9.93 -10.02
C PHE A 42 -13.90 -9.23 -11.36
N HIS A 43 -13.18 -8.14 -11.64
CA HIS A 43 -13.34 -7.38 -12.88
C HIS A 43 -13.19 -8.31 -14.09
N SER A 44 -14.24 -8.42 -14.90
CA SER A 44 -14.36 -9.43 -15.96
C SER A 44 -13.19 -9.36 -16.95
N THR A 45 -12.76 -8.16 -17.34
CA THR A 45 -11.61 -7.99 -18.26
C THR A 45 -10.30 -8.54 -17.68
N ILE A 46 -10.04 -8.32 -16.38
CA ILE A 46 -8.84 -8.85 -15.71
C ILE A 46 -8.95 -10.37 -15.63
N ARG A 47 -10.11 -10.87 -15.18
CA ARG A 47 -10.37 -12.30 -15.08
C ARG A 47 -10.20 -13.02 -16.42
N LEU A 48 -10.83 -12.53 -17.48
CA LEU A 48 -10.76 -13.13 -18.81
C LEU A 48 -9.33 -13.12 -19.36
N ALA A 49 -8.56 -12.03 -19.11
CA ALA A 49 -7.16 -11.96 -19.51
C ALA A 49 -6.27 -12.96 -18.74
N LEU A 50 -6.62 -13.29 -17.49
CA LEU A 50 -5.98 -14.35 -16.70
C LEU A 50 -6.52 -15.76 -17.02
N GLU A 51 -7.70 -15.89 -17.60
CA GLU A 51 -8.25 -17.19 -18.03
C GLU A 51 -7.73 -17.58 -19.43
N SER A 52 -7.51 -16.60 -20.31
CA SER A 52 -6.91 -16.82 -21.65
C SER A 52 -5.44 -17.27 -21.61
N GLN A 53 -4.83 -17.31 -20.42
CA GLN A 53 -3.47 -17.81 -20.15
C GLN A 53 -3.27 -19.24 -20.62
N ASN A 54 -4.30 -20.08 -20.48
CA ASN A 54 -4.21 -21.51 -20.82
C ASN A 54 -4.14 -21.77 -22.33
N GLN A 55 -4.15 -20.73 -23.18
CA GLN A 55 -4.26 -20.91 -24.62
C GLN A 55 -3.06 -20.35 -25.41
N HIS A 56 -2.29 -19.36 -24.95
CA HIS A 56 -1.20 -18.76 -25.75
C HIS A 56 0.07 -18.45 -24.93
N THR A 57 1.16 -19.17 -25.21
CA THR A 57 2.54 -18.84 -24.82
C THR A 57 3.19 -18.00 -25.92
N GLY A 58 2.87 -16.70 -25.97
CA GLY A 58 3.50 -15.75 -26.89
C GLY A 58 4.30 -14.70 -26.13
N THR A 59 5.57 -14.53 -26.47
CA THR A 59 6.47 -13.48 -25.97
C THR A 59 5.90 -12.11 -26.31
N VAL A 60 5.59 -11.31 -25.28
CA VAL A 60 5.10 -9.93 -25.44
C VAL A 60 6.28 -8.99 -25.68
N HIS A 61 6.39 -8.43 -26.89
CA HIS A 61 7.32 -7.33 -27.17
C HIS A 61 6.85 -6.07 -26.43
N GLY A 62 7.72 -5.52 -25.57
CA GLY A 62 7.40 -4.40 -24.67
C GLY A 62 6.66 -4.90 -23.43
N HIS A 63 7.39 -5.05 -22.32
CA HIS A 63 6.87 -5.69 -21.10
C HIS A 63 5.57 -5.06 -20.54
N PHE A 64 5.33 -3.77 -20.77
CA PHE A 64 4.16 -3.05 -20.23
C PHE A 64 3.01 -2.89 -21.25
N ASN A 65 1.78 -3.19 -20.83
CA ASN A 65 0.55 -3.00 -21.60
C ASN A 65 -0.24 -1.80 -21.06
N LYS A 66 -0.24 -0.68 -21.80
CA LYS A 66 -0.85 0.59 -21.39
C LYS A 66 -2.36 0.49 -21.11
N GLU A 67 -3.11 -0.27 -21.90
CA GLU A 67 -4.55 -0.41 -21.70
C GLU A 67 -4.87 -1.09 -20.37
N ARG A 68 -4.13 -2.16 -20.05
CA ARG A 68 -4.28 -2.89 -18.79
C ARG A 68 -3.79 -2.06 -17.60
N ILE A 69 -2.71 -1.30 -17.76
CA ILE A 69 -2.28 -0.32 -16.75
C ILE A 69 -3.43 0.65 -16.46
N HIS A 70 -3.94 1.36 -17.49
CA HIS A 70 -5.02 2.34 -17.31
C HIS A 70 -6.27 1.73 -16.67
N LEU A 71 -6.62 0.48 -16.98
CA LEU A 71 -7.71 -0.22 -16.31
C LEU A 71 -7.47 -0.34 -14.79
N ILE A 72 -6.27 -0.75 -14.38
CA ILE A 72 -5.91 -0.88 -12.97
C ILE A 72 -5.84 0.49 -12.29
N GLN A 73 -5.31 1.50 -12.97
CA GLN A 73 -5.28 2.88 -12.46
C GLN A 73 -6.70 3.42 -12.25
N ASN A 74 -7.62 3.20 -13.20
CA ASN A 74 -9.01 3.63 -13.09
C ASN A 74 -9.70 2.98 -11.89
N ILE A 75 -9.51 1.67 -11.70
CA ILE A 75 -10.07 0.96 -10.54
C ILE A 75 -9.47 1.52 -9.25
N THR A 76 -8.15 1.65 -9.15
CA THR A 76 -7.47 2.07 -7.90
C THR A 76 -7.79 3.51 -7.52
N ARG A 77 -7.94 4.42 -8.49
CA ARG A 77 -8.34 5.83 -8.28
C ARG A 77 -9.77 5.99 -7.74
N GLU A 78 -10.65 4.98 -7.86
CA GLU A 78 -11.95 5.00 -7.19
C GLU A 78 -11.83 4.85 -5.66
N TYR A 79 -10.72 4.28 -5.18
CA TYR A 79 -10.52 3.93 -3.76
C TYR A 79 -9.48 4.79 -3.06
N PHE A 80 -8.64 5.49 -3.82
CA PHE A 80 -7.61 6.37 -3.29
C PHE A 80 -7.24 7.45 -4.30
N ASP A 81 -7.28 8.70 -3.85
CA ASP A 81 -6.87 9.89 -4.58
C ASP A 81 -5.77 10.57 -3.73
N PRO A 82 -4.49 10.49 -4.12
CA PRO A 82 -3.40 11.08 -3.35
C PRO A 82 -3.60 12.55 -3.00
N LYS A 83 -4.28 13.33 -3.86
CA LYS A 83 -4.54 14.75 -3.62
C LYS A 83 -5.53 15.02 -2.49
N LYS A 84 -6.37 14.05 -2.17
CA LYS A 84 -7.35 14.14 -1.08
C LYS A 84 -6.92 13.32 0.12
N ASN A 85 -6.29 12.18 -0.12
CA ASN A 85 -6.02 11.17 0.88
C ASN A 85 -4.60 11.24 1.45
N ILE A 86 -3.70 12.07 0.94
CA ILE A 86 -2.40 12.32 1.58
C ILE A 86 -2.41 13.75 2.08
N ILE A 87 -2.33 13.91 3.40
CA ILE A 87 -2.26 15.20 4.07
C ILE A 87 -0.90 15.29 4.75
N ASP A 88 -0.13 16.32 4.43
CA ASP A 88 1.09 16.62 5.16
C ASP A 88 0.75 17.04 6.58
N PHE A 89 1.56 16.61 7.54
CA PHE A 89 1.30 16.85 8.95
C PHE A 89 1.34 18.36 9.28
N ASP A 90 2.04 19.17 8.47
CA ASP A 90 2.03 20.64 8.55
C ASP A 90 0.64 21.24 8.34
N ASP A 91 -0.18 20.62 7.51
CA ASP A 91 -1.53 21.12 7.19
C ASP A 91 -2.58 20.62 8.18
N ILE A 92 -2.21 19.79 9.17
CA ILE A 92 -3.19 19.07 9.99
C ILE A 92 -4.04 19.99 10.84
N ASP A 93 -3.46 21.03 11.45
CA ASP A 93 -4.19 21.92 12.33
C ASP A 93 -5.19 22.78 11.51
N VAL A 94 -4.79 23.24 10.32
CA VAL A 94 -5.66 23.97 9.38
C VAL A 94 -6.76 23.05 8.83
N PHE A 95 -6.42 21.80 8.49
CA PHE A 95 -7.38 20.80 8.05
C PHE A 95 -8.46 20.56 9.11
N LEU A 96 -8.07 20.43 10.38
CA LEU A 96 -9.01 20.18 11.47
C LEU A 96 -9.86 21.38 11.85
N GLU A 97 -9.35 22.60 11.63
CA GLU A 97 -10.11 23.82 11.82
C GLU A 97 -11.16 24.01 10.71
N LYS A 98 -10.84 23.65 9.47
CA LYS A 98 -11.65 24.04 8.29
C LYS A 98 -12.46 22.90 7.68
N CYS A 99 -12.10 21.64 7.95
CA CYS A 99 -12.62 20.50 7.22
C CYS A 99 -13.17 19.40 8.13
N ASN A 100 -14.18 18.71 7.63
CA ASN A 100 -14.71 17.50 8.25
C ASN A 100 -13.82 16.31 7.85
N PRO A 101 -13.11 15.66 8.80
CA PRO A 101 -12.20 14.56 8.47
C PRO A 101 -12.89 13.32 7.88
N ALA A 102 -14.18 13.12 8.18
CA ALA A 102 -14.94 11.96 7.73
C ALA A 102 -15.41 12.10 6.27
N THR A 103 -15.77 13.32 5.85
CA THR A 103 -16.33 13.59 4.51
C THR A 103 -15.37 14.31 3.58
N PHE A 104 -14.24 14.82 4.10
CA PHE A 104 -13.29 15.65 3.37
C PHE A 104 -13.96 16.87 2.69
N THR A 105 -14.92 17.49 3.39
CA THR A 105 -15.63 18.70 2.96
C THR A 105 -15.38 19.84 3.93
N ARG A 106 -15.54 21.09 3.49
CA ARG A 106 -15.47 22.25 4.37
C ARG A 106 -16.57 22.20 5.44
N LEU A 107 -16.25 22.53 6.69
CA LEU A 107 -17.21 22.55 7.81
C LEU A 107 -18.33 23.57 7.60
N ASN A 108 -18.00 24.71 7.01
CA ASN A 108 -18.93 25.83 6.80
C ASN A 108 -19.61 25.82 5.42
N SER A 109 -19.43 24.75 4.62
CA SER A 109 -20.00 24.67 3.27
C SER A 109 -20.25 23.22 2.89
N ALA A 110 -21.47 22.74 3.17
CA ALA A 110 -21.87 21.37 2.87
C ALA A 110 -21.69 21.05 1.38
N GLY A 111 -20.99 19.95 1.09
CA GLY A 111 -20.75 19.49 -0.28
C GLY A 111 -19.57 20.16 -1.01
N VAL A 112 -18.93 21.18 -0.42
CA VAL A 112 -17.71 21.77 -0.99
C VAL A 112 -16.49 20.94 -0.56
N PRO A 113 -15.68 20.40 -1.50
CA PRO A 113 -14.46 19.68 -1.17
C PRO A 113 -13.50 20.52 -0.32
N CYS A 114 -12.83 19.87 0.61
CA CYS A 114 -11.74 20.48 1.38
C CYS A 114 -10.49 20.57 0.49
N ASP A 115 -10.00 21.78 0.26
CA ASP A 115 -8.87 22.11 -0.62
C ASP A 115 -7.72 22.80 0.14
N VAL A 116 -7.68 22.65 1.46
CA VAL A 116 -6.70 23.35 2.34
C VAL A 116 -5.42 22.56 2.58
N THR A 117 -5.34 21.33 2.05
CA THR A 117 -4.22 20.41 2.25
C THR A 117 -3.41 20.26 0.98
N HIS A 118 -2.10 20.18 1.12
CA HIS A 118 -1.16 19.93 0.03
C HIS A 118 -0.75 18.46 0.02
N THR A 119 -0.44 17.97 -1.18
CA THR A 119 0.29 16.72 -1.35
C THR A 119 1.49 16.98 -2.23
N HIS A 120 2.65 16.45 -1.85
CA HIS A 120 3.85 16.46 -2.68
C HIS A 120 3.88 15.30 -3.69
N VAL A 121 2.86 14.42 -3.69
CA VAL A 121 2.77 13.31 -4.64
C VAL A 121 2.19 13.79 -5.96
N ASN A 122 3.08 13.93 -6.94
CA ASN A 122 2.74 14.23 -8.33
C ASN A 122 2.60 12.95 -9.17
N HIS A 123 2.44 13.13 -10.48
CA HIS A 123 2.47 12.05 -11.44
C HIS A 123 3.91 11.72 -11.87
N TYR A 124 4.27 10.45 -11.93
CA TYR A 124 5.63 9.98 -12.25
C TYR A 124 5.62 8.93 -13.37
N ARG A 125 6.63 8.97 -14.25
CA ARG A 125 6.69 8.05 -15.40
C ARG A 125 7.17 6.66 -14.99
N THR A 126 8.15 6.56 -14.10
CA THR A 126 8.60 5.28 -13.55
C THR A 126 8.62 5.29 -12.03
N CYS A 127 8.06 4.25 -11.43
CA CYS A 127 8.10 4.05 -9.99
C CYS A 127 8.69 2.70 -9.62
N ALA A 128 9.56 2.68 -8.63
CA ALA A 128 10.01 1.46 -7.96
C ALA A 128 9.19 1.28 -6.68
N VAL A 129 8.52 0.13 -6.55
CA VAL A 129 7.86 -0.28 -5.31
C VAL A 129 8.71 -1.38 -4.68
N VAL A 130 9.38 -1.06 -3.57
CA VAL A 130 10.39 -1.90 -2.94
C VAL A 130 9.83 -2.53 -1.67
N GLY A 131 9.62 -3.83 -1.73
CA GLY A 131 9.27 -4.69 -0.60
C GLY A 131 10.49 -4.99 0.24
N ASN A 132 10.27 -5.72 1.34
CA ASN A 132 11.33 -6.00 2.30
C ASN A 132 11.92 -7.40 2.15
N GLY A 133 11.49 -8.18 1.16
CA GLY A 133 11.86 -9.60 1.00
C GLY A 133 13.36 -9.85 0.92
N GLY A 134 13.83 -10.93 1.55
CA GLY A 134 15.23 -11.36 1.51
C GLY A 134 15.73 -11.75 0.12
N ILE A 135 14.83 -11.91 -0.85
CA ILE A 135 15.17 -12.14 -2.27
C ILE A 135 16.04 -11.02 -2.87
N LEU A 136 16.06 -9.84 -2.24
CA LEU A 136 16.90 -8.72 -2.65
C LEU A 136 18.38 -8.90 -2.34
N LEU A 137 18.75 -9.78 -1.39
CA LEU A 137 20.15 -9.97 -1.00
C LEU A 137 20.99 -10.51 -2.15
N ASN A 138 22.08 -9.81 -2.47
CA ASN A 138 22.97 -10.07 -3.61
C ASN A 138 22.27 -10.01 -4.97
N SER A 139 21.24 -9.17 -5.09
CA SER A 139 20.53 -8.95 -6.36
C SER A 139 21.23 -7.92 -7.25
N GLY A 140 22.02 -7.00 -6.68
CA GLY A 140 22.61 -5.88 -7.43
C GLY A 140 21.58 -4.88 -7.97
N CYS A 141 20.34 -4.92 -7.49
CA CYS A 141 19.24 -4.09 -8.01
C CYS A 141 19.29 -2.62 -7.59
N GLY A 142 20.23 -2.22 -6.73
CA GLY A 142 20.22 -0.90 -6.11
C GLY A 142 20.29 0.27 -7.10
N ALA A 143 21.18 0.17 -8.10
CA ALA A 143 21.31 1.19 -9.13
C ALA A 143 20.04 1.30 -10.01
N GLU A 144 19.44 0.15 -10.35
CA GLU A 144 18.20 0.10 -11.14
C GLU A 144 17.02 0.71 -10.37
N ILE A 145 16.91 0.41 -9.07
CA ILE A 145 15.89 0.98 -8.18
C ILE A 145 16.04 2.50 -8.13
N ASP A 146 17.25 3.00 -7.88
CA ASP A 146 17.52 4.43 -7.74
C ASP A 146 17.32 5.22 -9.05
N ALA A 147 17.38 4.55 -10.20
CA ALA A 147 17.13 5.14 -11.51
C ALA A 147 15.64 5.43 -11.81
N HIS A 148 14.70 4.97 -10.98
CA HIS A 148 13.28 5.28 -11.15
C HIS A 148 12.99 6.74 -10.77
N ASP A 149 11.98 7.37 -11.39
CA ASP A 149 11.62 8.76 -11.07
C ASP A 149 11.17 8.90 -9.61
N PHE A 150 10.49 7.87 -9.08
CA PHE A 150 9.96 7.83 -7.72
C PHE A 150 10.14 6.44 -7.06
N VAL A 151 10.67 6.39 -5.84
CA VAL A 151 10.94 5.14 -5.10
C VAL A 151 10.11 5.08 -3.83
N ILE A 152 9.30 4.02 -3.73
CA ILE A 152 8.37 3.80 -2.64
C ILE A 152 8.80 2.57 -1.84
N ARG A 153 9.01 2.75 -0.52
CA ARG A 153 9.43 1.69 0.41
C ARG A 153 8.33 1.36 1.42
N ASN A 154 8.51 0.24 2.13
CA ASN A 154 7.54 -0.28 3.07
C ASN A 154 8.12 -0.38 4.49
N ASN A 155 7.45 0.27 5.44
CA ASN A 155 7.73 0.20 6.88
C ASN A 155 9.13 0.67 7.31
N LEU A 156 9.68 1.70 6.65
CA LEU A 156 10.94 2.36 7.04
C LEU A 156 12.13 1.36 7.16
N PRO A 157 12.45 0.62 6.09
CA PRO A 157 13.51 -0.39 6.13
C PRO A 157 14.90 0.27 6.01
N PRO A 158 16.00 -0.40 6.41
CA PRO A 158 17.35 0.15 6.23
C PRO A 158 17.73 0.14 4.76
N THR A 159 18.41 1.18 4.32
CA THR A 159 18.90 1.25 2.93
C THR A 159 20.41 1.33 2.87
N ALA A 160 21.04 2.07 3.79
CA ALA A 160 22.47 2.40 3.71
C ALA A 160 23.39 1.16 3.67
N SER A 161 23.11 0.16 4.51
CA SER A 161 23.93 -1.07 4.58
C SER A 161 23.63 -2.09 3.46
N TYR A 162 22.59 -1.85 2.66
CA TYR A 162 22.10 -2.76 1.61
C TYR A 162 22.02 -2.05 0.25
N ALA A 163 22.71 -0.91 0.11
CA ALA A 163 22.52 0.01 -1.01
C ALA A 163 22.76 -0.63 -2.37
N ASP A 164 23.69 -1.57 -2.48
CA ASP A 164 23.99 -2.28 -3.73
C ASP A 164 22.80 -3.12 -4.22
N ASP A 165 21.99 -3.61 -3.29
CA ASP A 165 20.84 -4.47 -3.55
C ASP A 165 19.52 -3.70 -3.61
N VAL A 166 19.34 -2.72 -2.72
CA VAL A 166 18.04 -2.06 -2.51
C VAL A 166 18.02 -0.58 -2.86
N GLY A 167 19.16 0.01 -3.22
CA GLY A 167 19.30 1.42 -3.53
C GLY A 167 19.23 2.32 -2.30
N LYS A 168 19.55 3.60 -2.46
CA LYS A 168 19.50 4.63 -1.39
C LYS A 168 18.31 5.57 -1.56
N LYS A 169 17.81 5.75 -2.79
CA LYS A 169 16.72 6.68 -3.08
C LYS A 169 15.46 6.22 -2.37
N THR A 170 14.82 7.14 -1.67
CA THR A 170 13.51 6.97 -1.05
C THR A 170 12.80 8.30 -1.22
N ASP A 171 11.64 8.30 -1.86
CA ASP A 171 10.80 9.49 -1.97
C ASP A 171 9.57 9.37 -1.05
N LEU A 172 9.10 8.14 -0.85
CA LEU A 172 8.00 7.83 0.06
C LEU A 172 8.25 6.49 0.76
N THR A 173 8.05 6.41 2.07
CA THR A 173 7.87 5.15 2.78
C THR A 173 6.48 5.08 3.40
N THR A 174 5.74 4.02 3.11
CA THR A 174 4.48 3.76 3.80
C THR A 174 4.77 3.14 5.15
N ILE A 175 4.02 3.49 6.19
CA ILE A 175 4.15 2.88 7.51
C ILE A 175 2.78 2.45 8.04
N ASN A 176 2.73 1.24 8.60
CA ASN A 176 1.55 0.74 9.28
C ASN A 176 1.49 1.20 10.75
N HIS A 177 0.35 0.99 11.40
CA HIS A 177 0.15 1.33 12.82
C HIS A 177 1.22 0.75 13.76
N ALA A 178 1.63 -0.51 13.55
CA ALA A 178 2.64 -1.14 14.39
C ALA A 178 3.99 -0.42 14.26
N LYS A 179 4.35 -0.01 13.04
CA LYS A 179 5.56 0.78 12.78
C LYS A 179 5.47 2.19 13.37
N VAL A 180 4.31 2.85 13.34
CA VAL A 180 4.10 4.13 14.04
C VAL A 180 4.36 3.99 15.54
N CYS A 181 3.80 2.96 16.17
CA CYS A 181 4.02 2.67 17.59
C CYS A 181 5.50 2.38 17.90
N GLU A 182 6.17 1.59 17.06
CA GLU A 182 7.60 1.29 17.21
C GLU A 182 8.46 2.54 17.12
N ILE A 183 8.24 3.40 16.11
CA ILE A 183 8.97 4.66 15.95
C ILE A 183 8.75 5.54 17.19
N PHE A 184 7.48 5.74 17.59
CA PHE A 184 7.14 6.56 18.75
C PHE A 184 7.84 6.07 20.03
N THR A 185 7.77 4.76 20.33
CA THR A 185 8.41 4.18 21.51
C THR A 185 9.93 4.34 21.46
N ASN A 186 10.56 4.04 20.32
CA ASN A 186 12.01 4.11 20.18
C ASN A 186 12.55 5.55 20.18
N LEU A 187 11.73 6.56 19.88
CA LEU A 187 12.09 7.97 20.04
C LEU A 187 12.06 8.45 21.49
N GLY A 188 11.50 7.65 22.41
CA GLY A 188 11.45 7.95 23.84
C GLY A 188 12.84 8.15 24.45
N PRO A 189 12.93 8.88 25.59
CA PRO A 189 14.21 9.21 26.22
C PRO A 189 14.86 8.03 26.97
N GLU A 190 14.12 6.93 27.19
CA GLU A 190 14.53 5.83 28.06
C GLU A 190 15.68 4.98 27.48
N ASN A 191 15.78 4.88 26.16
CA ASN A 191 16.77 4.04 25.50
C ASN A 191 17.50 4.83 24.40
N GLU A 192 18.65 5.39 24.76
CA GLU A 192 19.43 6.24 23.85
C GLU A 192 19.91 5.49 22.60
N THR A 193 20.29 4.22 22.72
CA THR A 193 20.72 3.40 21.59
C THR A 193 19.58 3.19 20.59
N ALA A 194 18.38 2.84 21.08
CA ALA A 194 17.20 2.70 20.23
C ALA A 194 16.81 4.02 19.57
N ARG A 195 16.90 5.13 20.32
CA ARG A 195 16.64 6.48 19.84
C ARG A 195 17.61 6.88 18.73
N ARG A 196 18.92 6.69 18.89
CA ARG A 196 19.91 6.96 17.83
C ARG A 196 19.66 6.09 16.61
N ALA A 197 19.35 4.80 16.80
CA ALA A 197 19.07 3.89 15.70
C ALA A 197 17.85 4.33 14.87
N ILE A 198 16.75 4.72 15.53
CA ILE A 198 15.55 5.17 14.79
C ILE A 198 15.75 6.54 14.13
N LEU A 199 16.48 7.48 14.75
CA LEU A 199 16.83 8.76 14.11
C LEU A 199 17.71 8.56 12.87
N THR A 200 18.67 7.63 12.94
CA THR A 200 19.49 7.23 11.79
C THR A 200 18.58 6.66 10.70
N ARG A 201 17.67 5.76 11.07
CA ARG A 201 16.75 5.14 10.12
C ARG A 201 15.81 6.15 9.44
N LEU A 202 15.30 7.14 10.16
CA LEU A 202 14.52 8.24 9.59
C LEU A 202 15.36 9.05 8.60
N SER A 203 16.63 9.29 8.91
CA SER A 203 17.56 10.02 8.03
C SER A 203 17.93 9.26 6.75
N GLU A 204 17.91 7.93 6.79
CA GLU A 204 18.11 7.06 5.61
C GLU A 204 16.92 7.04 4.63
N SER A 205 15.77 7.59 5.05
CA SER A 205 14.54 7.64 4.25
C SER A 205 14.06 9.08 4.10
N PRO A 206 14.84 9.97 3.45
CA PRO A 206 14.41 11.34 3.18
C PRO A 206 13.13 11.35 2.33
N GLY A 207 12.44 12.49 2.28
CA GLY A 207 11.16 12.60 1.55
C GLY A 207 9.98 12.40 2.49
N MET A 208 9.04 11.53 2.15
CA MET A 208 7.78 11.39 2.88
C MET A 208 7.67 10.09 3.70
N ILE A 209 7.28 10.20 4.96
CA ILE A 209 6.78 9.08 5.77
C ILE A 209 5.26 9.15 5.82
N PHE A 210 4.60 8.18 5.19
CA PHE A 210 3.15 8.17 5.03
C PHE A 210 2.46 7.09 5.86
N SER A 211 1.69 7.50 6.88
CA SER A 211 0.80 6.58 7.63
C SER A 211 -0.57 6.45 6.97
N TYR A 212 -0.86 5.28 6.41
CA TYR A 212 -2.16 4.95 5.81
C TYR A 212 -3.18 4.37 6.83
N SER A 213 -2.78 4.27 8.10
CA SER A 213 -3.51 3.50 9.14
C SER A 213 -4.43 4.34 10.04
N LEU A 214 -4.43 5.68 9.93
CA LEU A 214 -5.12 6.56 10.89
C LEU A 214 -6.60 6.26 11.11
N SER A 215 -7.33 5.86 10.07
CA SER A 215 -8.77 5.61 10.21
C SER A 215 -9.11 4.25 10.85
N ALA A 216 -8.15 3.33 10.98
CA ALA A 216 -8.40 1.95 11.39
C ALA A 216 -8.35 1.71 12.91
N VAL A 217 -7.65 2.56 13.68
CA VAL A 217 -7.28 2.28 15.09
C VAL A 217 -7.74 3.35 16.09
N GLY A 218 -8.36 4.44 15.61
CA GLY A 218 -8.81 5.55 16.44
C GLY A 218 -7.95 6.79 16.20
N TRP A 219 -8.58 7.75 15.53
CA TRP A 219 -7.96 8.95 14.98
C TRP A 219 -7.02 9.68 15.95
N TRP A 220 -7.44 9.88 17.21
CA TRP A 220 -6.67 10.66 18.19
C TRP A 220 -5.39 9.96 18.71
N SER A 221 -5.42 8.63 18.83
CA SER A 221 -4.27 7.85 19.32
C SER A 221 -3.14 7.80 18.30
N GLU A 222 -3.47 7.67 17.02
CA GLU A 222 -2.48 7.69 15.93
C GLU A 222 -1.97 9.11 15.69
N TYR A 223 -2.87 10.10 15.66
CA TYR A 223 -2.55 11.52 15.56
C TYR A 223 -1.50 11.95 16.59
N SER A 224 -1.72 11.63 17.87
CA SER A 224 -0.84 12.06 18.95
C SER A 224 0.57 11.49 18.83
N LYS A 225 0.71 10.24 18.34
CA LYS A 225 2.02 9.62 18.08
C LYS A 225 2.72 10.28 16.90
N LEU A 226 2.01 10.50 15.79
CA LEU A 226 2.55 11.18 14.62
C LEU A 226 2.98 12.61 14.95
N LYS A 227 2.22 13.33 15.79
CA LYS A 227 2.59 14.66 16.30
C LYS A 227 3.92 14.65 17.05
N ALA A 228 4.11 13.66 17.92
CA ALA A 228 5.35 13.51 18.66
C ALA A 228 6.54 13.13 17.76
N ILE A 229 6.31 12.22 16.79
CA ILE A 229 7.32 11.83 15.80
C ILE A 229 7.75 13.05 14.97
N ASP A 230 6.79 13.78 14.43
CA ASP A 230 7.00 14.97 13.61
C ASP A 230 7.79 16.05 14.37
N ARG A 231 7.43 16.32 15.64
CA ARG A 231 8.18 17.24 16.50
C ARG A 231 9.65 16.85 16.60
N VAL A 232 9.93 15.57 16.87
CA VAL A 232 11.31 15.09 17.01
C VAL A 232 12.07 15.17 15.69
N ILE A 233 11.42 14.88 14.55
CA ILE A 233 12.01 15.04 13.21
C ILE A 233 12.45 16.49 12.98
N ARG A 234 11.58 17.47 13.29
CA ARG A 234 11.88 18.91 13.16
C ARG A 234 13.01 19.35 14.09
N ASP A 235 12.95 18.96 15.37
CA ASP A 235 13.96 19.33 16.37
C ASP A 235 15.36 18.84 15.97
N ASN A 236 15.43 17.71 15.26
CA ASN A 236 16.68 17.11 14.78
C ASN A 236 17.02 17.51 13.32
N ARG A 237 16.21 18.37 12.67
CA ARG A 237 16.39 18.81 11.28
C ARG A 237 16.51 17.65 10.28
N ILE A 238 15.77 16.57 10.52
CA ILE A 238 15.75 15.42 9.61
C ILE A 238 14.88 15.81 8.39
N PRO A 239 15.36 15.63 7.14
CA PRO A 239 14.67 16.09 5.93
C PRO A 239 13.53 15.13 5.53
N VAL A 240 12.56 14.98 6.42
CA VAL A 240 11.41 14.09 6.28
C VAL A 240 10.12 14.86 6.53
N THR A 241 9.19 14.73 5.60
CA THR A 241 7.79 15.15 5.75
C THR A 241 7.00 14.01 6.35
N VAL A 242 6.34 14.24 7.49
CA VAL A 242 5.34 13.31 8.02
C VAL A 242 4.03 13.58 7.30
N ALA A 243 3.41 12.54 6.76
CA ALA A 243 2.13 12.64 6.07
C ALA A 243 1.21 11.50 6.49
N PHE A 244 -0.08 11.69 6.25
CA PHE A 244 -1.07 10.74 6.73
C PHE A 244 -2.35 10.70 5.91
N SER A 245 -3.06 9.58 6.04
CA SER A 245 -4.34 9.39 5.37
C SER A 245 -5.52 9.75 6.24
N HIS A 246 -6.38 10.68 5.80
CA HIS A 246 -7.62 10.98 6.52
C HIS A 246 -8.60 9.79 6.49
N GLN A 247 -8.52 8.96 5.46
CA GLN A 247 -9.36 7.77 5.28
C GLN A 247 -8.51 6.57 4.85
N SER A 248 -8.79 5.39 5.38
CA SER A 248 -8.14 4.17 4.91
C SER A 248 -8.77 3.70 3.61
N MET A 249 -7.93 3.21 2.71
CA MET A 249 -8.34 2.55 1.48
C MET A 249 -9.31 1.39 1.78
N ASP A 250 -10.43 1.32 1.06
CA ASP A 250 -11.40 0.21 1.17
C ASP A 250 -10.86 -1.04 0.46
N ASN A 251 -9.87 -1.63 1.11
CA ASN A 251 -9.11 -2.77 0.65
C ASN A 251 -10.00 -3.95 0.25
N LYS A 252 -11.08 -4.22 0.99
CA LYS A 252 -11.96 -5.35 0.72
C LYS A 252 -12.68 -5.19 -0.60
N ARG A 253 -13.16 -3.98 -0.93
CA ARG A 253 -13.82 -3.73 -2.22
C ARG A 253 -12.80 -3.59 -3.35
N LEU A 254 -11.66 -2.96 -3.08
CA LEU A 254 -10.57 -2.83 -4.05
C LEU A 254 -10.06 -4.20 -4.54
N TYR A 255 -9.57 -5.05 -3.64
CA TYR A 255 -9.01 -6.36 -4.04
C TYR A 255 -10.06 -7.34 -4.52
N CYS A 256 -11.31 -7.10 -4.15
CA CYS A 256 -12.40 -7.83 -4.75
C CYS A 256 -12.53 -7.53 -6.27
N LYS A 257 -12.39 -6.26 -6.67
CA LYS A 257 -12.34 -5.89 -8.09
C LYS A 257 -11.04 -6.35 -8.78
N LEU A 258 -9.89 -6.22 -8.10
CA LEU A 258 -8.58 -6.49 -8.70
C LEU A 258 -8.18 -7.97 -8.75
N ALA A 259 -8.69 -8.80 -7.84
CA ALA A 259 -8.27 -10.20 -7.70
C ALA A 259 -9.43 -11.17 -7.44
N GLY A 260 -10.67 -10.70 -7.29
CA GLY A 260 -11.78 -11.55 -6.86
C GLY A 260 -11.62 -12.04 -5.42
N LYS A 261 -10.80 -11.37 -4.60
CA LYS A 261 -10.46 -11.78 -3.23
C LYS A 261 -10.86 -10.71 -2.23
N ARG A 262 -11.28 -11.16 -1.04
CA ARG A 262 -11.56 -10.29 0.12
C ARG A 262 -10.60 -10.64 1.25
N TRP A 263 -9.32 -10.32 1.07
CA TRP A 263 -8.35 -10.52 2.14
C TRP A 263 -8.72 -9.66 3.35
N LYS A 264 -8.69 -10.28 4.53
CA LYS A 264 -8.99 -9.59 5.79
C LYS A 264 -7.94 -8.52 6.09
N LEU A 265 -6.69 -8.80 5.76
CA LEU A 265 -5.55 -7.93 6.00
C LEU A 265 -4.55 -8.07 4.84
N PRO A 266 -4.74 -7.33 3.74
CA PRO A 266 -3.70 -7.24 2.71
C PRO A 266 -2.40 -6.69 3.30
N SER A 267 -1.25 -7.12 2.77
CA SER A 267 0.03 -6.61 3.22
C SER A 267 0.17 -5.10 2.99
N THR A 268 1.06 -4.46 3.76
CA THR A 268 1.54 -3.10 3.47
C THR A 268 2.00 -3.01 2.02
N GLY A 269 2.79 -3.99 1.58
CA GLY A 269 3.35 -4.02 0.24
C GLY A 269 2.29 -3.97 -0.86
N LEU A 270 1.20 -4.74 -0.73
CA LEU A 270 0.15 -4.75 -1.74
C LEU A 270 -0.62 -3.43 -1.78
N ASN A 271 -0.90 -2.83 -0.62
CA ASN A 271 -1.52 -1.51 -0.54
C ASN A 271 -0.61 -0.41 -1.10
N THR A 272 0.71 -0.54 -0.94
CA THR A 272 1.69 0.36 -1.54
C THR A 272 1.69 0.27 -3.07
N PHE A 273 1.54 -0.93 -3.65
CA PHE A 273 1.32 -1.08 -5.08
C PHE A 273 0.03 -0.36 -5.53
N ALA A 274 -1.08 -0.59 -4.83
CA ALA A 274 -2.36 0.05 -5.16
C ALA A 274 -2.31 1.58 -5.04
N LEU A 275 -1.54 2.10 -4.08
CA LEU A 275 -1.24 3.52 -3.95
C LEU A 275 -0.45 4.02 -5.16
N ALA A 276 0.67 3.36 -5.48
CA ALA A 276 1.54 3.75 -6.60
C ALA A 276 0.79 3.78 -7.94
N SER A 277 -0.13 2.84 -8.19
CA SER A 277 -0.90 2.81 -9.44
C SER A 277 -1.83 4.02 -9.62
N THR A 278 -2.09 4.81 -8.58
CA THR A 278 -2.89 6.02 -8.75
C THR A 278 -2.13 7.16 -9.45
N PHE A 279 -0.79 7.14 -9.39
CA PHE A 279 0.06 8.26 -9.84
C PHE A 279 1.31 7.86 -10.66
N CYS A 280 1.57 6.56 -10.88
CA CYS A 280 2.71 6.07 -11.66
C CYS A 280 2.28 5.47 -13.00
N ASP A 281 2.94 5.83 -14.11
CA ASP A 281 2.70 5.22 -15.44
C ASP A 281 3.20 3.77 -15.51
N ARG A 282 4.40 3.50 -14.99
CA ARG A 282 5.04 2.18 -15.02
C ARG A 282 5.60 1.84 -13.64
N ILE A 283 5.18 0.70 -13.11
CA ILE A 283 5.63 0.22 -11.80
C ILE A 283 6.54 -0.99 -12.01
N SER A 284 7.76 -0.88 -11.50
CA SER A 284 8.62 -2.03 -11.23
C SER A 284 8.51 -2.38 -9.75
N ILE A 285 8.30 -3.66 -9.43
CA ILE A 285 8.15 -4.14 -8.06
C ILE A 285 9.28 -5.10 -7.72
N TYR A 286 9.90 -4.89 -6.56
CA TYR A 286 11.13 -5.58 -6.11
C TYR A 286 10.95 -6.09 -4.69
N GLY A 287 11.52 -7.26 -4.35
CA GLY A 287 11.48 -7.75 -2.96
C GLY A 287 10.12 -8.30 -2.51
N TYR A 288 9.22 -8.63 -3.45
CA TYR A 288 7.93 -9.25 -3.16
C TYR A 288 7.99 -10.76 -3.45
N TYR A 289 8.59 -11.51 -2.53
CA TYR A 289 8.78 -12.95 -2.70
C TYR A 289 8.54 -13.67 -1.37
N PRO A 290 7.40 -14.37 -1.21
CA PRO A 290 7.03 -14.98 0.07
C PRO A 290 7.55 -16.41 0.24
N LEU A 291 8.19 -16.99 -0.78
CA LEU A 291 8.67 -18.36 -0.75
C LEU A 291 10.02 -18.44 -0.03
N GLN A 292 10.27 -19.57 0.62
CA GLN A 292 11.46 -19.78 1.44
C GLN A 292 12.72 -20.13 0.63
N THR A 293 12.57 -20.45 -0.65
CA THR A 293 13.68 -20.87 -1.51
C THR A 293 13.58 -20.23 -2.88
N TYR A 294 14.74 -19.91 -3.46
CA TYR A 294 14.88 -19.42 -4.83
C TYR A 294 16.18 -19.95 -5.42
N HIS A 295 16.12 -20.66 -6.56
CA HIS A 295 17.28 -21.30 -7.21
C HIS A 295 18.18 -22.07 -6.23
N ASN A 296 17.59 -22.92 -5.39
CA ASN A 296 18.27 -23.71 -4.35
C ASN A 296 18.96 -22.90 -3.24
N ARG A 297 18.74 -21.58 -3.15
CA ARG A 297 19.17 -20.73 -2.04
C ARG A 297 18.00 -20.51 -1.08
N ASN A 298 18.27 -20.50 0.22
CA ASN A 298 17.29 -20.07 1.21
C ASN A 298 17.07 -18.57 1.10
N VAL A 299 15.81 -18.16 1.19
CA VAL A 299 15.37 -16.77 1.16
C VAL A 299 14.84 -16.41 2.54
N THR A 300 15.48 -15.45 3.19
CA THR A 300 15.00 -14.90 4.46
C THR A 300 13.75 -14.07 4.24
N TYR A 301 12.94 -13.91 5.29
CA TYR A 301 11.72 -13.12 5.18
C TYR A 301 12.00 -11.65 4.86
N HIS A 302 12.95 -11.04 5.58
CA HIS A 302 13.46 -9.72 5.22
C HIS A 302 14.93 -9.77 4.79
N TYR A 303 15.35 -8.78 4.00
CA TYR A 303 16.78 -8.63 3.66
C TYR A 303 17.63 -8.10 4.81
N TYR A 304 17.03 -7.56 5.87
CA TYR A 304 17.76 -6.87 6.94
C TYR A 304 17.62 -7.48 8.33
N ASP A 305 16.78 -8.51 8.50
CA ASP A 305 16.57 -9.20 9.77
C ASP A 305 16.16 -10.67 9.58
N GLN A 306 16.05 -11.39 10.70
CA GLN A 306 15.56 -12.77 10.77
C GLN A 306 14.05 -12.84 11.07
N GLY A 307 13.29 -11.83 10.64
CA GLY A 307 11.87 -11.70 10.93
C GLY A 307 11.03 -12.83 10.33
N TYR A 308 9.75 -12.85 10.69
CA TYR A 308 8.77 -13.80 10.17
C TYR A 308 7.42 -13.11 10.01
N TYR A 309 6.64 -13.45 8.97
CA TYR A 309 5.26 -12.99 8.87
C TYR A 309 4.31 -13.93 9.59
N GLY A 310 3.45 -13.38 10.44
CA GLY A 310 2.33 -14.14 10.98
C GLY A 310 1.34 -14.57 9.89
N PRO A 311 0.52 -15.61 10.11
CA PRO A 311 -0.43 -16.16 9.14
C PRO A 311 -1.61 -15.22 8.79
N ARG A 312 -1.56 -13.95 9.24
CA ARG A 312 -2.63 -12.97 9.07
C ARG A 312 -2.72 -12.45 7.63
N HIS A 313 -1.59 -12.38 6.93
CA HIS A 313 -1.50 -12.01 5.53
C HIS A 313 -1.55 -13.27 4.65
N LYS A 314 -2.09 -13.16 3.44
CA LYS A 314 -2.14 -14.25 2.46
C LYS A 314 -1.05 -14.05 1.40
N MET A 315 0.20 -14.01 1.85
CA MET A 315 1.34 -13.57 1.04
C MET A 315 1.50 -14.35 -0.27
N GLU A 316 1.26 -15.66 -0.27
CA GLU A 316 1.30 -16.47 -1.51
C GLU A 316 0.18 -16.10 -2.50
N GLU A 317 -1.03 -15.80 -2.02
CA GLU A 317 -2.13 -15.35 -2.88
C GLU A 317 -1.85 -13.94 -3.43
N GLU A 318 -1.28 -13.05 -2.62
CA GLU A 318 -0.86 -11.71 -3.05
C GLU A 318 0.26 -11.81 -4.10
N PHE A 319 1.23 -12.70 -3.88
CA PHE A 319 2.28 -12.99 -4.85
C PHE A 319 1.73 -13.53 -6.17
N ALA A 320 0.79 -14.48 -6.13
CA ALA A 320 0.15 -15.00 -7.34
C ALA A 320 -0.60 -13.91 -8.13
N MET A 321 -1.25 -12.97 -7.44
CA MET A 321 -1.85 -11.79 -8.06
C MET A 321 -0.80 -10.92 -8.76
N LEU A 322 0.31 -10.61 -8.08
CA LEU A 322 1.40 -9.80 -8.65
C LEU A 322 2.07 -10.49 -9.84
N GLN A 323 2.23 -11.82 -9.81
CA GLN A 323 2.69 -12.61 -10.94
C GLN A 323 1.73 -12.52 -12.14
N GLY A 324 0.42 -12.61 -11.89
CA GLY A 324 -0.58 -12.39 -12.92
C GLY A 324 -0.48 -10.98 -13.53
N PHE A 325 -0.31 -9.95 -12.71
CA PHE A 325 -0.11 -8.58 -13.18
C PHE A 325 1.21 -8.39 -13.94
N HIS A 326 2.25 -9.13 -13.56
CA HIS A 326 3.49 -9.16 -14.30
C HIS A 326 3.33 -9.71 -15.71
N TYR A 327 2.69 -10.87 -15.83
CA TYR A 327 2.38 -11.47 -17.11
C TYR A 327 1.50 -10.54 -17.97
N LEU A 328 0.51 -9.92 -17.34
CA LEU A 328 -0.41 -9.04 -18.05
C LEU A 328 0.23 -7.72 -18.52
N GLY A 329 1.48 -7.44 -18.13
CA GLY A 329 2.18 -6.20 -18.43
C GLY A 329 1.65 -4.99 -17.64
N VAL A 330 1.01 -5.24 -16.50
CA VAL A 330 0.56 -4.17 -15.58
C VAL A 330 1.73 -3.65 -14.75
N ILE A 331 2.59 -4.56 -14.28
CA ILE A 331 3.79 -4.25 -13.49
C ILE A 331 4.97 -5.06 -13.98
N ARG A 332 6.20 -4.58 -13.83
CA ARG A 332 7.38 -5.44 -13.96
C ARG A 332 7.74 -5.99 -12.59
N HIS A 333 7.57 -7.30 -12.37
CA HIS A 333 7.97 -7.94 -11.13
C HIS A 333 9.38 -8.50 -11.28
N VAL A 334 10.33 -7.89 -10.59
CA VAL A 334 11.73 -8.27 -10.60
C VAL A 334 11.98 -9.25 -9.45
N ILE A 335 12.44 -10.45 -9.79
CA ILE A 335 12.77 -11.52 -8.84
C ILE A 335 14.17 -12.03 -9.19
N GLY A 336 15.07 -11.98 -8.21
CA GLY A 336 16.47 -12.37 -8.40
C GLY A 336 17.34 -11.17 -8.74
N GLU A 337 18.34 -11.41 -9.58
CA GLU A 337 19.39 -10.45 -9.92
C GLU A 337 18.91 -9.41 -10.95
N CYS A 338 19.34 -8.15 -10.80
CA CYS A 338 19.19 -7.11 -11.81
C CYS A 338 20.44 -7.08 -12.69
N ASN A 339 20.25 -6.98 -14.00
CA ASN A 339 21.37 -6.84 -14.91
C ASN A 339 21.93 -5.42 -14.79
N SER A 340 23.23 -5.32 -14.55
CA SER A 340 23.99 -4.10 -14.81
C SER A 340 24.20 -4.04 -16.32
N ASP A 341 23.30 -3.37 -17.03
CA ASP A 341 23.58 -2.95 -18.42
C ASP A 341 24.71 -1.91 -18.44
#